data_AF-A0A836QKX9-F1
#
_entry.id   AF-A0A836QKX9-F1
#
_cell.length_a   1.000
_cell.length_b   1.000
_cell.length_c   1.000
_cell.angle_alpha   90.00
_cell.angle_beta   90.00
_cell.angle_gamma   90.00
#
_symmetry.space_group_name_H-M   'P 1'
#
loop_
_entity.id
_entity.type
_entity.pdbx_description
1 polymer ?
#
loop_
_entity_poly.entity_id
_entity_poly.type
_entity_poly.pdbx_seq_one_letter_code
_entity_poly.pdbx_strand_id
1 'polypeptide(L)'
;MAKDKFERTKPHVNVGTIGHVDHGKTTLTAAITIVLAKDGLADIKSVDDIDNAPEEKARGVTINVSHQEYETVARHYAHVDCPGHADYIKNMITGAAQM
;
A
#
# COMPACT_ATOMS: atom_id res chain seq x y z
N MET A 1 -5.70 -11.96 -18.85
CA MET A 1 -4.32 -12.02 -19.36
C MET A 1 -3.48 -12.65 -18.26
N ALA A 2 -2.71 -13.69 -18.55
CA ALA A 2 -1.83 -14.27 -17.54
C ALA A 2 -0.83 -13.18 -17.14
N LYS A 3 -0.80 -12.79 -15.86
CA LYS A 3 0.26 -11.90 -15.35
C LYS A 3 1.60 -12.55 -15.70
N ASP A 4 2.52 -11.78 -16.24
CA ASP A 4 3.88 -12.24 -16.49
C ASP A 4 4.46 -12.87 -15.22
N LYS A 5 5.25 -13.93 -15.41
CA LYS A 5 5.83 -14.67 -14.28
C LYS A 5 6.79 -13.74 -13.54
N PHE A 6 6.44 -13.39 -12.31
CA PHE A 6 7.28 -12.53 -11.47
C PHE A 6 8.63 -13.20 -11.20
N GLU A 7 9.72 -12.51 -11.58
CA GLU A 7 11.09 -12.97 -11.33
C GLU A 7 11.64 -12.34 -10.05
N ARG A 8 11.93 -13.18 -9.05
CA ARG A 8 12.53 -12.77 -7.78
C ARG A 8 14.04 -12.53 -7.94
N THR A 9 14.41 -11.38 -8.48
CA THR A 9 15.82 -10.99 -8.69
C THR A 9 16.42 -10.25 -7.50
N LYS A 10 15.59 -9.66 -6.63
CA LYS A 10 15.99 -8.84 -5.48
C LYS A 10 15.52 -9.44 -4.14
N PRO A 11 16.21 -9.17 -3.02
CA PRO A 11 15.71 -9.50 -1.69
C PRO A 11 14.33 -8.87 -1.46
N HIS A 12 13.41 -9.67 -0.95
CA HIS A 12 12.02 -9.29 -0.70
C HIS A 12 11.82 -8.88 0.75
N VAL A 13 11.10 -7.77 0.98
CA VAL A 13 10.73 -7.32 2.33
C VAL A 13 9.27 -6.89 2.33
N ASN A 14 8.51 -7.38 3.32
CA ASN A 14 7.18 -6.85 3.60
C ASN A 14 7.32 -5.60 4.46
N VAL A 15 6.59 -4.55 4.12
CA VAL A 15 6.55 -3.29 4.87
C VAL A 15 5.11 -2.80 4.92
N GLY A 16 4.81 -1.79 5.72
CA GLY A 16 3.49 -1.18 5.70
C GLY A 16 3.39 0.12 6.47
N THR A 17 2.31 0.84 6.22
CA THR A 17 1.94 2.09 6.90
C THR A 17 0.91 1.79 7.97
N ILE A 18 1.27 2.13 9.22
CA ILE A 18 0.38 2.06 10.38
C ILE A 18 0.38 3.41 11.09
N GLY A 19 -0.69 3.71 11.82
CA GLY A 19 -0.86 5.00 12.50
C GLY A 19 -2.32 5.42 12.61
N HIS A 20 -2.56 6.52 13.32
CA HIS A 20 -3.91 7.04 13.59
C HIS A 20 -4.63 7.50 12.32
N VAL A 21 -5.95 7.68 12.41
CA VAL A 21 -6.76 8.27 11.33
C VAL A 21 -6.21 9.66 10.94
N ASP A 22 -6.32 10.01 9.67
CA ASP A 22 -5.89 11.30 9.09
C ASP A 22 -4.39 11.66 9.18
N HIS A 23 -3.53 10.73 9.60
CA HIS A 23 -2.07 10.94 9.61
C HIS A 23 -1.40 10.78 8.22
N GLY A 24 -2.19 10.68 7.14
CA GLY A 24 -1.67 10.64 5.77
C GLY A 24 -1.01 9.32 5.33
N LYS A 25 -1.39 8.19 5.94
CA LYS A 25 -0.86 6.85 5.59
C LYS A 25 -0.98 6.55 4.10
N THR A 26 -2.20 6.61 3.57
CA THR A 26 -2.51 6.33 2.16
C THR A 26 -1.89 7.35 1.22
N THR A 27 -1.84 8.62 1.62
CA THR A 27 -1.16 9.68 0.87
C THR A 27 0.34 9.41 0.76
N LEU A 28 0.98 8.94 1.84
CA LEU A 28 2.38 8.55 1.82
C LEU A 28 2.61 7.33 0.93
N THR A 29 1.75 6.32 1.01
CA THR A 29 1.81 5.13 0.16
C THR A 29 1.74 5.50 -1.33
N ALA A 30 0.78 6.35 -1.72
CA ALA A 30 0.68 6.89 -3.07
C ALA A 30 1.96 7.65 -3.48
N ALA A 31 2.46 8.53 -2.61
CA ALA A 31 3.67 9.32 -2.89
C ALA A 31 4.91 8.44 -3.11
N ILE A 32 5.07 7.35 -2.35
CA ILE A 32 6.16 6.39 -2.55
C ILE A 32 6.12 5.81 -3.96
N THR A 33 4.95 5.35 -4.41
CA THR A 33 4.80 4.79 -5.77
C THR A 33 5.11 5.83 -6.85
N ILE A 34 4.63 7.07 -6.70
CA ILE A 34 4.89 8.17 -7.63
C ILE A 34 6.38 8.49 -7.71
N VAL A 35 7.08 8.52 -6.58
CA VAL A 35 8.53 8.81 -6.54
C VAL A 35 9.31 7.71 -7.25
N LEU A 36 9.04 6.44 -6.94
CA LEU A 36 9.75 5.30 -7.52
C LEU A 36 9.40 5.06 -9.00
N ALA A 37 8.18 5.41 -9.42
CA ALA A 37 7.78 5.35 -10.82
C ALA A 37 8.60 6.28 -11.72
N LYS A 38 9.17 7.39 -11.18
CA LYS A 38 10.08 8.26 -11.94
C LYS A 38 11.33 7.53 -12.44
N ASP A 39 11.74 6.50 -11.71
CA ASP A 39 12.88 5.64 -12.03
C ASP A 39 12.43 4.33 -12.73
N GLY A 40 11.14 4.18 -13.04
CA GLY A 40 10.57 2.97 -13.63
C GLY A 40 10.48 1.78 -12.67
N LEU A 41 10.54 2.02 -11.36
CA LEU A 41 10.62 1.00 -10.30
C LEU A 41 9.28 0.72 -9.60
N ALA A 42 8.20 1.36 -10.04
CA ALA A 42 6.85 1.18 -9.52
C ALA A 42 5.81 1.60 -10.55
N ASP A 43 4.60 1.07 -10.42
CA ASP A 43 3.42 1.63 -11.08
C ASP A 43 2.88 2.79 -10.25
N ILE A 44 2.51 3.89 -10.91
CA ILE A 44 1.90 5.04 -10.24
C ILE A 44 0.54 4.65 -9.64
N LYS A 45 0.36 4.94 -8.34
CA LYS A 45 -0.91 4.79 -7.63
C LYS A 45 -1.32 6.11 -7.01
N SER A 46 -2.54 6.56 -7.31
CA SER A 46 -3.18 7.66 -6.60
C SER A 46 -3.83 7.17 -5.31
N VAL A 47 -4.21 8.09 -4.42
CA VAL A 47 -4.98 7.76 -3.21
C VAL A 47 -6.27 7.02 -3.58
N ASP A 48 -6.95 7.43 -4.64
CA ASP A 48 -8.20 6.81 -5.11
C ASP A 48 -8.02 5.41 -5.71
N ASP A 49 -6.79 5.06 -6.11
CA ASP A 49 -6.43 3.70 -6.57
C ASP A 49 -6.17 2.76 -5.38
N ILE A 50 -5.70 3.32 -4.26
CA ILE A 50 -5.39 2.59 -3.02
C ILE A 50 -6.66 2.42 -2.18
N ASP A 51 -7.39 3.51 -1.92
CA ASP A 51 -8.72 3.55 -1.27
C ASP A 51 -9.82 3.42 -2.34
N ASN A 52 -9.85 2.27 -3.02
CA ASN A 52 -10.71 2.09 -4.19
C ASN A 52 -12.13 1.61 -3.86
N ALA A 53 -12.41 1.18 -2.62
CA ALA A 53 -13.74 0.67 -2.27
C ALA A 53 -14.78 1.81 -2.23
N PRO A 54 -16.02 1.58 -2.72
CA PRO A 54 -17.06 2.59 -2.71
C PRO A 54 -17.33 3.16 -1.30
N GLU A 55 -17.27 2.32 -0.27
CA GLU A 55 -17.42 2.75 1.12
C GLU A 55 -16.28 3.65 1.63
N GLU A 56 -15.05 3.43 1.16
CA GLU A 56 -13.87 4.21 1.54
C GLU A 56 -13.94 5.60 0.94
N LYS A 57 -14.29 5.70 -0.35
CA LYS A 57 -14.48 6.98 -1.03
C LYS A 57 -15.63 7.80 -0.44
N ALA A 58 -16.71 7.14 -0.02
CA ALA A 58 -17.84 7.81 0.60
C ALA A 58 -17.55 8.31 2.02
N ARG A 59 -16.67 7.62 2.77
CA ARG A 59 -16.33 7.95 4.16
C ARG A 59 -15.04 8.76 4.32
N GLY A 60 -14.20 8.80 3.29
CA GLY A 60 -12.91 9.50 3.33
C GLY A 60 -11.88 8.86 4.27
N VAL A 61 -12.04 7.58 4.59
CA VAL A 61 -11.13 6.84 5.47
C VAL A 61 -10.85 5.45 4.89
N THR A 62 -9.62 4.99 5.02
CA THR A 62 -9.22 3.61 4.72
C THR A 62 -9.94 2.64 5.65
N ILE A 63 -10.54 1.61 5.08
CA ILE A 63 -11.32 0.57 5.78
C ILE A 63 -10.62 -0.78 5.60
N ASN A 64 -10.28 -1.09 4.36
CA ASN A 64 -9.64 -2.33 3.96
C ASN A 64 -8.13 -2.17 3.93
N VAL A 65 -7.44 -3.30 4.06
CA VAL A 65 -6.00 -3.33 3.86
C VAL A 65 -5.70 -3.29 2.37
N SER A 66 -4.83 -2.40 1.94
CA SER A 66 -4.42 -2.28 0.54
C SER A 66 -2.99 -2.76 0.33
N HIS A 67 -2.75 -3.55 -0.72
CA HIS A 67 -1.43 -4.08 -1.04
C HIS A 67 -0.85 -3.37 -2.26
N GLN A 68 0.32 -2.76 -2.09
CA GLN A 68 1.06 -2.10 -3.17
C GLN A 68 2.41 -2.79 -3.37
N GLU A 69 2.83 -2.91 -4.63
CA GLU A 69 4.13 -3.46 -4.99
C GLU A 69 4.99 -2.36 -5.59
N TYR A 70 6.23 -2.25 -5.11
CA TYR A 70 7.24 -1.37 -5.68
C TYR A 70 8.63 -1.90 -5.34
N GLU A 71 9.64 -1.41 -6.03
CA GLU A 71 11.01 -1.78 -5.75
C GLU A 71 11.93 -0.57 -5.67
N THR A 72 13.11 -0.81 -5.13
CA THR A 72 14.26 0.09 -5.21
C THR A 72 15.35 -0.61 -6.00
N VAL A 73 16.47 0.08 -6.22
CA VAL A 73 17.67 -0.54 -6.79
C VAL A 73 18.11 -1.77 -5.96
N ALA A 74 17.92 -1.75 -4.64
CA ALA A 74 18.45 -2.77 -3.74
C ALA A 74 17.47 -3.92 -3.41
N ARG A 75 16.16 -3.66 -3.34
CA ARG A 75 15.16 -4.60 -2.79
C ARG A 75 13.80 -4.45 -3.47
N HIS A 76 13.03 -5.54 -3.44
CA HIS A 76 11.60 -5.55 -3.78
C HIS A 76 10.76 -5.46 -2.51
N TYR A 77 9.66 -4.70 -2.56
CA TYR A 77 8.77 -4.48 -1.43
C TYR A 77 7.32 -4.84 -1.76
N ALA A 78 6.70 -5.57 -0.85
CA ALA A 78 5.24 -5.63 -0.73
C ALA A 78 4.83 -4.71 0.42
N HIS A 79 4.11 -3.65 0.10
CA HIS A 79 3.66 -2.63 1.05
C HIS A 79 2.20 -2.85 1.43
N VAL A 80 1.93 -2.89 2.72
CA VAL A 80 0.59 -3.06 3.30
C VAL A 80 0.10 -1.73 3.90
N ASP A 81 -0.86 -1.07 3.24
CA ASP A 81 -1.50 0.15 3.76
C ASP A 81 -2.66 -0.23 4.69
N CYS A 82 -2.61 0.20 5.94
CA CYS A 82 -3.56 -0.21 6.98
C CYS A 82 -4.48 0.92 7.45
N PRO A 83 -5.73 0.59 7.84
CA PRO A 83 -6.66 1.57 8.37
C PRO A 83 -6.23 2.08 9.75
N GLY A 84 -6.55 3.34 10.05
CA GLY A 84 -6.20 4.01 11.32
C GLY A 84 -7.37 4.35 12.23
N HIS A 85 -8.61 4.13 11.77
CA HIS A 85 -9.82 4.42 12.55
C HIS A 85 -10.09 3.30 13.56
N ALA A 86 -10.56 3.67 14.75
CA ALA A 86 -10.79 2.73 15.86
C ALA A 86 -11.72 1.57 15.47
N ASP A 87 -12.78 1.85 14.70
CA ASP A 87 -13.75 0.85 14.23
C ASP A 87 -13.16 -0.21 13.30
N TYR A 88 -12.02 0.07 12.65
CA TYR A 88 -11.39 -0.82 11.66
C TYR A 88 -10.05 -1.40 12.14
N ILE A 89 -9.75 -1.32 13.45
CA ILE A 89 -8.50 -1.86 14.03
C ILE A 89 -8.32 -3.36 13.75
N LYS A 90 -9.42 -4.13 13.64
CA LYS A 90 -9.34 -5.56 13.28
C LYS A 90 -8.64 -5.78 11.94
N ASN A 91 -8.94 -4.94 10.96
CA ASN A 91 -8.34 -5.03 9.63
C ASN A 91 -6.86 -4.64 9.69
N MET A 92 -6.52 -3.61 10.47
CA MET A 92 -5.13 -3.23 10.72
C MET A 92 -4.33 -4.37 11.36
N ILE A 93 -4.88 -5.10 12.33
CA ILE A 93 -4.21 -6.26 12.96
C ILE A 93 -3.92 -7.34 11.91
N THR A 94 -4.87 -7.62 11.00
CA THR A 94 -4.65 -8.59 9.92
C THR A 94 -3.58 -8.11 8.93
N GLY A 95 -3.51 -6.81 8.63
CA GLY A 95 -2.47 -6.25 7.78
C GLY A 95 -1.09 -6.29 8.44
N ALA A 96 -0.99 -5.90 9.71
CA ALA A 96 0.24 -5.91 10.48
C ALA A 96 0.88 -7.29 10.62
N ALA A 97 0.08 -8.37 10.62
CA ALA A 97 0.58 -9.75 10.64
C ALA A 97 1.30 -10.18 9.35
N GLN A 98 1.18 -9.41 8.27
CA GLN A 98 1.80 -9.69 6.98
C GLN A 98 3.08 -8.90 6.75
N MET A 99 3.38 -7.94 7.63
CA MET A 99 4.57 -7.08 7.59
C MET A 99 5.78 -7.75 8.24
#